data_AF-A0A6P6NVW8-F1
#
_entry.id   AF-A0A6P6NVW8-F1
#
_cell.length_a   1.000
_cell.length_b   1.000
_cell.length_c   1.000
_cell.angle_alpha   90.00
_cell.angle_beta   90.00
_cell.angle_gamma   90.00
#
_symmetry.space_group_name_H-M   'P 1'
#
loop_
_entity.id
_entity.type
_entity.pdbx_description
1 polymer ?
#
loop_
_entity_poly.entity_id
_entity_poly.type
_entity_poly.pdbx_seq_one_letter_code
_entity_poly.pdbx_strand_id
1 'polypeptide(L)'
;MRVPFGLGTHQPPSRQNVLKWQMLQHCQAFPVEQIGDGRNDSPGHSAQYCSYTTMELDSKEIIHVATVDKRQTNWNSNIMEKEGFIQTVDKLTQEIKVVEFCTDAHVQIGALLNPDKGRYKDLRIHHSLDMWHGAKNLCKKIAIAGKVKGQSLLLHWLRDIVNHFWWCCKTAETFQQFLALWIGVLHHVCNNHTWETGSCQHDHLEDIQDKEWIERDSKSHKALVDIVLNKHWQKDVHKYLRFRSTAHLESFQNHILMYASKRQAFTPRVYDTRVVLAALDYNFHREQPTYRTAEGHQVYRKKYNKNARRYSLYAIKCQKSYDYITEFKHASCKGGSQAELGCRERGP
;
A
#
# COMPACT_ATOMS: atom_id res chain seq x y z
N MET A 1 -30.90 -24.53 35.82
CA MET A 1 -30.10 -25.26 34.81
C MET A 1 -31.03 -25.63 33.65
N ARG A 2 -30.99 -24.85 32.56
CA ARG A 2 -31.50 -25.14 31.20
C ARG A 2 -31.39 -23.84 30.42
N VAL A 3 -30.39 -23.76 29.54
CA VAL A 3 -30.19 -22.68 28.58
C VAL A 3 -31.06 -23.02 27.35
N PRO A 4 -31.88 -22.09 26.83
CA PRO A 4 -32.64 -22.35 25.61
C PRO A 4 -31.72 -22.26 24.39
N PHE A 5 -31.71 -23.32 23.57
CA PHE A 5 -31.08 -23.32 22.25
C PHE A 5 -31.85 -22.37 21.33
N GLY A 6 -31.25 -21.22 21.03
CA GLY A 6 -31.70 -20.35 19.94
C GLY A 6 -31.31 -20.97 18.60
N LEU A 7 -32.30 -21.31 17.78
CA LEU A 7 -32.14 -21.68 16.38
C LEU A 7 -31.57 -20.48 15.62
N GLY A 8 -30.26 -20.48 15.43
CA GLY A 8 -29.59 -19.60 14.47
C GLY A 8 -29.98 -20.04 13.06
N THR A 9 -30.79 -19.23 12.38
CA THR A 9 -31.07 -19.36 10.95
C THR A 9 -29.76 -19.18 10.17
N HIS A 10 -29.14 -20.28 9.75
CA HIS A 10 -28.06 -20.25 8.77
C HIS A 10 -28.64 -19.87 7.41
N GLN A 11 -28.59 -18.57 7.08
CA GLN A 11 -28.74 -18.15 5.69
C GLN A 11 -27.59 -18.74 4.86
N PRO A 12 -27.85 -19.27 3.65
CA PRO A 12 -26.78 -19.70 2.76
C PRO A 12 -25.87 -18.50 2.46
N PRO A 13 -24.53 -18.69 2.41
CA PRO A 13 -23.61 -17.60 2.13
C PRO A 13 -23.96 -16.98 0.77
N SER A 14 -24.11 -15.66 0.73
CA SER A 14 -24.35 -14.94 -0.53
C SER A 14 -23.24 -15.28 -1.53
N ARG A 15 -23.51 -15.23 -2.85
CA ARG A 15 -22.47 -15.45 -3.89
C ARG A 15 -21.25 -14.55 -3.69
N GLN A 16 -21.43 -13.40 -3.07
CA GLN A 16 -20.36 -12.48 -2.71
C GLN A 16 -19.47 -13.01 -1.56
N ASN A 17 -20.03 -13.77 -0.61
CA ASN A 17 -19.26 -14.42 0.44
C ASN A 17 -18.36 -15.52 -0.13
N VAL A 18 -18.83 -16.32 -1.09
CA VAL A 18 -18.02 -17.38 -1.73
C VAL A 18 -16.78 -16.79 -2.43
N LEU A 19 -16.96 -15.69 -3.15
CA LEU A 19 -15.87 -14.99 -3.83
C LEU A 19 -14.86 -14.38 -2.84
N LYS A 20 -15.34 -13.83 -1.72
CA LYS A 20 -14.49 -13.28 -0.65
C LYS A 20 -13.75 -14.38 0.12
N TRP A 21 -14.36 -15.53 0.35
CA TRP A 21 -13.76 -16.69 1.02
C TRP A 21 -12.55 -17.25 0.26
N GLN A 22 -12.57 -17.23 -1.07
CA GLN A 22 -11.46 -17.75 -1.86
C GLN A 22 -10.20 -16.88 -1.81
N MET A 23 -10.35 -15.57 -1.59
CA MET A 23 -9.22 -14.63 -1.46
C MET A 23 -8.37 -14.86 -0.20
N LEU A 24 -8.82 -15.73 0.73
CA LEU A 24 -8.19 -15.95 2.04
C LEU A 24 -7.67 -17.37 2.23
N GLN A 25 -7.87 -18.29 1.27
CA GLN A 25 -7.54 -19.71 1.45
C GLN A 25 -6.06 -19.97 1.73
N HIS A 26 -5.15 -19.12 1.23
CA HIS A 26 -3.71 -19.27 1.44
C HIS A 26 -3.20 -18.56 2.71
N CYS A 27 -4.00 -17.71 3.36
CA CYS A 27 -3.56 -16.81 4.42
C CYS A 27 -3.89 -17.29 5.85
N GLN A 28 -4.65 -18.37 6.00
CA GLN A 28 -5.14 -18.82 7.32
C GLN A 28 -4.07 -19.48 8.21
N ALA A 29 -2.95 -19.95 7.61
CA ALA A 29 -1.93 -20.71 8.33
C ALA A 29 -0.77 -19.85 8.89
N PHE A 30 -0.63 -18.59 8.47
CA PHE A 30 0.55 -17.78 8.79
C PHE A 30 0.21 -16.35 9.20
N PRO A 31 1.07 -15.68 10.01
CA PRO A 31 0.97 -14.25 10.23
C PRO A 31 1.09 -13.48 8.91
N VAL A 32 0.20 -12.52 8.69
CA VAL A 32 0.06 -11.82 7.40
C VAL A 32 0.56 -10.37 7.51
N GLU A 33 1.48 -10.02 6.62
CA GLU A 33 1.93 -8.65 6.36
C GLU A 33 1.20 -8.14 5.13
N GLN A 34 0.66 -6.92 5.19
CA GLN A 34 -0.19 -6.43 4.10
C GLN A 34 -0.04 -4.94 3.86
N ILE A 35 -0.34 -4.54 2.63
CA ILE A 35 -0.40 -3.15 2.19
C ILE A 35 -1.87 -2.77 1.96
N GLY A 36 -2.23 -1.54 2.33
CA GLY A 36 -3.59 -1.03 2.20
C GLY A 36 -3.65 0.38 1.63
N ASP A 37 -4.59 0.63 0.72
CA ASP A 37 -4.82 1.95 0.14
C ASP A 37 -6.27 2.13 -0.36
N GLY A 38 -6.79 3.35 -0.26
CA GLY A 38 -8.12 3.75 -0.69
C GLY A 38 -8.13 4.41 -2.06
N ARG A 39 -9.01 3.94 -2.95
CA ARG A 39 -9.23 4.54 -4.28
C ARG A 39 -10.66 5.06 -4.42
N ASN A 40 -10.79 6.37 -4.64
CA ASN A 40 -12.05 7.00 -5.00
C ASN A 40 -12.43 6.82 -6.49
N ASP A 41 -13.73 6.69 -6.75
CA ASP A 41 -14.31 6.52 -8.09
C ASP A 41 -14.30 7.79 -8.94
N SER A 42 -14.22 8.98 -8.34
CA SER A 42 -13.98 10.25 -9.03
C SER A 42 -12.88 11.08 -8.35
N PRO A 43 -12.25 12.05 -9.07
CA PRO A 43 -11.39 13.06 -8.45
C PRO A 43 -12.17 14.12 -7.65
N GLY A 44 -11.57 14.67 -6.59
CA GLY A 44 -12.15 15.76 -5.79
C GLY A 44 -13.20 15.31 -4.77
N HIS A 45 -13.96 16.25 -4.21
CA HIS A 45 -14.95 15.98 -3.15
C HIS A 45 -16.27 15.37 -3.64
N SER A 46 -16.37 15.02 -4.93
CA SER A 46 -17.58 14.49 -5.57
C SER A 46 -17.62 12.96 -5.65
N ALA A 47 -16.63 12.26 -5.10
CA ALA A 47 -16.58 10.79 -5.12
C ALA A 47 -17.83 10.18 -4.47
N GLN A 48 -18.43 9.17 -5.10
CA GLN A 48 -19.56 8.42 -4.56
C GLN A 48 -19.10 7.14 -3.86
N TYR A 49 -18.03 6.52 -4.36
CA TYR A 49 -17.50 5.26 -3.86
C TYR A 49 -16.00 5.34 -3.59
N CYS A 50 -15.58 4.67 -2.51
CA CYS A 50 -14.18 4.42 -2.19
C CYS A 50 -13.98 2.91 -2.11
N SER A 51 -13.00 2.40 -2.85
CA SER A 51 -12.56 1.01 -2.76
C SER A 51 -11.28 0.97 -1.93
N TYR A 52 -11.37 0.50 -0.69
CA TYR A 52 -10.21 0.24 0.14
C TYR A 52 -9.68 -1.16 -0.18
N THR A 53 -8.50 -1.23 -0.79
CA THR A 53 -7.89 -2.48 -1.21
C THR A 53 -6.85 -2.91 -0.19
N THR A 54 -6.82 -4.18 0.18
CA THR A 54 -5.74 -4.79 0.94
C THR A 54 -5.12 -5.93 0.16
N MET A 55 -3.80 -5.90 0.06
CA MET A 55 -2.99 -6.87 -0.65
C MET A 55 -1.97 -7.47 0.31
N GLU A 56 -1.82 -8.78 0.29
CA GLU A 56 -0.78 -9.48 1.03
C GLU A 56 0.60 -9.16 0.43
N LEU A 57 1.57 -8.90 1.30
CA LEU A 57 2.80 -8.24 0.91
C LEU A 57 3.68 -9.10 0.01
N ASP A 58 3.81 -10.41 0.21
CA ASP A 58 4.78 -11.22 -0.53
C ASP A 58 4.19 -11.81 -1.82
N SER A 59 3.07 -12.51 -1.70
CA SER A 59 2.31 -13.05 -2.82
C SER A 59 1.75 -11.97 -3.72
N LYS A 60 1.50 -10.75 -3.22
CA LYS A 60 0.77 -9.68 -3.91
C LYS A 60 -0.69 -10.09 -4.22
N GLU A 61 -1.26 -11.01 -3.46
CA GLU A 61 -2.67 -11.38 -3.57
C GLU A 61 -3.56 -10.27 -3.03
N ILE A 62 -4.62 -9.90 -3.74
CA ILE A 62 -5.68 -9.10 -3.14
C ILE A 62 -6.44 -10.01 -2.18
N ILE A 63 -6.36 -9.73 -0.89
CA ILE A 63 -6.99 -10.53 0.16
C ILE A 63 -8.34 -9.94 0.59
N HIS A 64 -8.52 -8.63 0.42
CA HIS A 64 -9.77 -7.96 0.74
C HIS A 64 -9.96 -6.69 -0.07
N VAL A 65 -11.22 -6.40 -0.44
CA VAL A 65 -11.62 -5.08 -0.91
C VAL A 65 -12.92 -4.67 -0.23
N ALA A 66 -12.88 -3.55 0.49
CA ALA A 66 -14.05 -2.91 1.08
C ALA A 66 -14.54 -1.77 0.17
N THR A 67 -15.81 -1.84 -0.22
CA THR A 67 -16.46 -0.77 -0.99
C THR A 67 -17.29 0.09 -0.04
N VAL A 68 -16.85 1.32 0.20
CA VAL A 68 -17.60 2.30 0.98
C VAL A 68 -18.39 3.19 0.04
N ASP A 69 -19.69 3.31 0.30
CA ASP A 69 -20.55 4.31 -0.32
C ASP A 69 -20.56 5.58 0.52
N LYS A 70 -20.47 6.74 -0.10
CA LYS A 70 -20.44 8.04 0.57
C LYS A 70 -21.65 8.30 1.48
N ARG A 71 -22.78 7.61 1.24
CA ARG A 71 -23.96 7.63 2.11
C ARG A 71 -23.70 6.99 3.49
N GLN A 72 -22.76 6.06 3.57
CA GLN A 72 -22.32 5.43 4.83
C GLN A 72 -21.46 6.39 5.67
N THR A 73 -20.96 7.47 5.08
CA THR A 73 -20.04 8.41 5.73
C THR A 73 -20.63 9.81 5.92
N ASN A 74 -21.95 9.91 6.10
CA ASN A 74 -22.67 11.19 6.22
C ASN A 74 -22.31 12.15 5.08
N TRP A 75 -22.19 11.62 3.87
CA TRP A 75 -21.81 12.37 2.68
C TRP A 75 -20.44 13.06 2.75
N ASN A 76 -19.51 12.52 3.55
CA ASN A 76 -18.14 13.01 3.64
C ASN A 76 -17.17 12.04 2.96
N SER A 77 -16.63 12.44 1.81
CA SER A 77 -15.69 11.63 1.02
C SER A 77 -14.32 11.47 1.70
N ASN A 78 -13.94 12.40 2.58
CA ASN A 78 -12.61 12.41 3.20
C ASN A 78 -12.44 11.35 4.29
N ILE A 79 -13.54 10.76 4.77
CA ILE A 79 -13.51 9.70 5.80
C ILE A 79 -13.82 8.31 5.24
N MET A 80 -14.13 8.19 3.94
CA MET A 80 -14.47 6.91 3.31
C MET A 80 -13.29 5.94 3.31
N GLU A 81 -12.07 6.44 3.12
CA GLU A 81 -10.87 5.62 3.22
C GLU A 81 -10.69 5.06 4.64
N LYS A 82 -10.86 5.90 5.67
CA LYS A 82 -10.83 5.47 7.08
C LYS A 82 -11.90 4.41 7.35
N GLU A 83 -13.12 4.60 6.85
CA GLU A 83 -14.21 3.65 7.03
C GLU A 83 -13.91 2.31 6.31
N GLY A 84 -13.37 2.37 5.10
CA GLY A 84 -12.97 1.17 4.35
C GLY A 84 -11.84 0.42 5.06
N PHE A 85 -10.88 1.14 5.65
CA PHE A 85 -9.85 0.55 6.49
C PHE A 85 -10.45 -0.13 7.74
N ILE A 86 -11.38 0.53 8.44
CA ILE A 86 -12.07 -0.06 9.61
C ILE A 86 -12.77 -1.37 9.24
N GLN A 87 -13.58 -1.36 8.18
CA GLN A 87 -14.29 -2.55 7.71
C GLN A 87 -13.31 -3.68 7.35
N THR A 88 -12.15 -3.31 6.78
CA THR A 88 -11.12 -4.28 6.41
C THR A 88 -10.43 -4.89 7.62
N VAL A 89 -9.98 -4.09 8.59
CA VAL A 89 -9.33 -4.59 9.81
C VAL A 89 -10.29 -5.45 10.60
N ASP A 90 -11.51 -4.97 10.84
CA ASP A 90 -12.53 -5.69 11.61
C ASP A 90 -12.86 -7.05 10.98
N LYS A 91 -12.82 -7.16 9.64
CA LYS A 91 -13.08 -8.40 8.91
C LYS A 91 -11.88 -9.34 8.92
N LEU A 92 -10.70 -8.85 8.55
CA LEU A 92 -9.51 -9.69 8.38
C LEU A 92 -9.04 -10.30 9.71
N THR A 93 -9.13 -9.57 10.82
CA THR A 93 -8.62 -10.05 12.12
C THR A 93 -9.49 -11.15 12.73
N GLN A 94 -10.70 -11.39 12.20
CA GLN A 94 -11.55 -12.53 12.57
C GLN A 94 -11.12 -13.82 11.88
N GLU A 95 -10.38 -13.72 10.76
CA GLU A 95 -10.11 -14.84 9.86
C GLU A 95 -8.61 -15.16 9.76
N ILE A 96 -7.74 -14.16 9.91
CA ILE A 96 -6.28 -14.29 9.79
C ILE A 96 -5.55 -13.48 10.87
N LYS A 97 -4.33 -13.92 11.20
CA LYS A 97 -3.45 -13.19 12.12
C LYS A 97 -2.71 -12.07 11.37
N VAL A 98 -3.26 -10.87 11.39
CA VAL A 98 -2.59 -9.68 10.81
C VAL A 98 -1.49 -9.19 11.75
N VAL A 99 -0.25 -9.05 11.24
CA VAL A 99 0.90 -8.56 12.02
C VAL A 99 1.40 -7.19 11.60
N GLU A 100 1.16 -6.78 10.36
CA GLU A 100 1.62 -5.49 9.84
C GLU A 100 0.65 -4.94 8.80
N PHE A 101 0.36 -3.64 8.88
CA PHE A 101 -0.25 -2.86 7.81
C PHE A 101 0.72 -1.78 7.35
N CYS A 102 1.04 -1.76 6.06
CA CYS A 102 1.70 -0.65 5.40
C CYS A 102 0.68 0.20 4.63
N THR A 103 0.63 1.49 4.92
CA THR A 103 -0.30 2.44 4.28
C THR A 103 0.40 3.72 3.87
N ASP A 104 -0.29 4.56 3.10
CA ASP A 104 0.11 5.96 2.97
C ASP A 104 0.00 6.69 4.32
N ALA A 105 0.60 7.88 4.39
CA ALA A 105 0.59 8.74 5.58
C ALA A 105 -0.78 9.40 5.81
N HIS A 106 -1.80 8.58 6.09
CA HIS A 106 -3.16 9.02 6.37
C HIS A 106 -3.38 9.17 7.88
N VAL A 107 -3.52 10.42 8.35
CA VAL A 107 -3.57 10.77 9.79
C VAL A 107 -4.63 9.97 10.56
N GLN A 108 -5.82 9.78 9.98
CA GLN A 108 -6.89 9.06 10.67
C GLN A 108 -6.63 7.55 10.77
N ILE A 109 -5.93 6.96 9.80
CA ILE A 109 -5.56 5.53 9.84
C ILE A 109 -4.43 5.34 10.85
N GLY A 110 -3.43 6.24 10.82
CA GLY A 110 -2.37 6.25 11.82
C GLY A 110 -2.87 6.43 13.26
N ALA A 111 -3.98 7.16 13.46
CA ALA A 111 -4.64 7.25 14.76
C ALA A 111 -5.32 5.95 15.18
N LEU A 112 -5.95 5.21 14.25
CA LEU A 112 -6.58 3.92 14.53
C LEU A 112 -5.57 2.85 14.94
N LEU A 113 -4.39 2.83 14.30
CA LEU A 113 -3.29 1.89 14.54
C LEU A 113 -2.31 2.37 15.62
N ASN A 114 -2.59 3.46 16.33
CA ASN A 114 -1.70 3.94 17.39
C ASN A 114 -1.57 2.87 18.50
N PRO A 115 -0.35 2.49 18.92
CA PRO A 115 -0.12 1.39 19.85
C PRO A 115 -0.62 1.66 21.28
N ASP A 116 -0.78 2.92 21.67
CA ASP A 116 -1.13 3.28 23.05
C ASP A 116 -2.62 3.58 23.21
N LYS A 117 -3.21 4.25 22.21
CA LYS A 117 -4.58 4.81 22.27
C LYS A 117 -5.44 4.52 21.05
N GLY A 118 -4.91 3.81 20.06
CA GLY A 118 -5.64 3.48 18.85
C GLY A 118 -6.76 2.48 19.10
N ARG A 119 -7.76 2.47 18.23
CA ARG A 119 -8.86 1.49 18.25
C ARG A 119 -8.34 0.04 18.21
N TYR A 120 -7.24 -0.18 17.50
CA TYR A 120 -6.68 -1.51 17.24
C TYR A 120 -5.44 -1.83 18.09
N LYS A 121 -5.18 -1.08 19.17
CA LYS A 121 -3.99 -1.24 20.02
C LYS A 121 -3.80 -2.67 20.55
N ASP A 122 -4.89 -3.33 20.93
CA ASP A 122 -4.85 -4.65 21.56
C ASP A 122 -4.49 -5.75 20.55
N LEU A 123 -4.65 -5.49 19.25
CA LEU A 123 -4.23 -6.38 18.18
C LEU A 123 -2.71 -6.33 17.93
N ARG A 124 -2.01 -5.31 18.47
CA ARG A 124 -0.56 -5.11 18.33
C ARG A 124 -0.06 -5.18 16.88
N ILE A 125 -0.89 -4.72 15.94
CA ILE A 125 -0.55 -4.63 14.52
C ILE A 125 0.52 -3.56 14.35
N HIS A 126 1.64 -3.91 13.70
CA HIS A 126 2.66 -2.94 13.35
C HIS A 126 2.17 -2.02 12.22
N HIS A 127 2.34 -0.70 12.38
CA HIS A 127 1.99 0.28 11.35
C HIS A 127 3.25 0.76 10.62
N SER A 128 3.38 0.35 9.36
CA SER A 128 4.40 0.85 8.44
C SER A 128 3.82 1.94 7.53
N LEU A 129 4.69 2.83 7.06
CA LEU A 129 4.34 3.84 6.08
C LEU A 129 5.06 3.57 4.75
N ASP A 130 4.40 3.92 3.65
CA ASP A 130 4.99 3.81 2.32
C ASP A 130 6.28 4.66 2.20
N MET A 131 7.39 3.97 1.96
CA MET A 131 8.72 4.56 1.86
C MET A 131 8.85 5.55 0.69
N TRP A 132 8.18 5.27 -0.42
CA TRP A 132 8.20 6.14 -1.59
C TRP A 132 7.51 7.48 -1.36
N HIS A 133 6.33 7.46 -0.74
CA HIS A 133 5.61 8.63 -0.29
C HIS A 133 6.39 9.40 0.78
N GLY A 134 7.07 8.70 1.69
CA GLY A 134 8.01 9.29 2.64
C GLY A 134 9.11 10.11 1.94
N ALA A 135 9.85 9.49 1.02
CA ALA A 135 10.92 10.13 0.26
C ALA A 135 10.41 11.28 -0.63
N LYS A 136 9.26 11.10 -1.28
CA LYS A 136 8.59 12.14 -2.08
C LYS A 136 8.19 13.35 -1.24
N ASN A 137 7.68 13.14 -0.03
CA ASN A 137 7.33 14.23 0.88
C ASN A 137 8.57 14.98 1.38
N LEU A 138 9.66 14.27 1.67
CA LEU A 138 10.96 14.89 1.98
C LEU A 138 11.47 15.74 0.81
N CYS A 139 11.46 15.19 -0.40
CA CYS A 139 11.82 15.89 -1.64
C CYS A 139 11.04 17.21 -1.78
N LYS A 140 9.72 17.20 -1.58
CA LYS A 140 8.89 18.41 -1.62
C LYS A 140 9.31 19.45 -0.56
N LYS A 141 9.59 19.03 0.67
CA LYS A 141 10.02 19.94 1.75
C LYS A 141 11.34 20.63 1.40
N ILE A 142 12.33 19.87 0.93
CA ILE A 142 13.63 20.42 0.50
C ILE A 142 13.45 21.34 -0.71
N ALA A 143 12.62 20.96 -1.69
CA ALA A 143 12.34 21.78 -2.86
C ALA A 143 11.68 23.12 -2.50
N ILE A 144 10.81 23.14 -1.50
CA ILE A 144 10.18 24.38 -0.99
C ILE A 144 11.23 25.24 -0.29
N ALA A 145 12.03 24.67 0.61
CA ALA A 145 13.11 25.39 1.31
C ALA A 145 14.12 25.98 0.31
N GLY A 146 14.55 25.20 -0.69
CA GLY A 146 15.49 25.64 -1.71
C GLY A 146 15.00 26.80 -2.60
N LYS A 147 13.69 27.09 -2.63
CA LYS A 147 13.14 28.26 -3.34
C LYS A 147 13.19 29.55 -2.52
N VAL A 148 13.52 29.48 -1.23
CA VAL A 148 13.70 30.66 -0.38
C VAL A 148 15.00 31.37 -0.77
N LYS A 149 14.97 32.71 -0.80
CA LYS A 149 16.13 33.53 -1.17
C LYS A 149 17.34 33.21 -0.29
N GLY A 150 18.45 32.83 -0.93
CA GLY A 150 19.70 32.45 -0.25
C GLY A 150 19.73 31.00 0.25
N GLN A 151 18.80 30.13 -0.18
CA GLN A 151 18.77 28.71 0.16
C GLN A 151 18.85 27.77 -1.07
N SER A 152 19.11 28.32 -2.26
CA SER A 152 19.07 27.60 -3.55
C SER A 152 20.01 26.41 -3.63
N LEU A 153 21.10 26.41 -2.85
CA LEU A 153 22.05 25.33 -2.80
C LEU A 153 21.42 24.00 -2.31
N LEU A 154 20.32 24.06 -1.57
CA LEU A 154 19.53 22.87 -1.22
C LEU A 154 18.98 22.14 -2.45
N LEU A 155 18.69 22.84 -3.55
CA LEU A 155 18.22 22.22 -4.78
C LEU A 155 19.32 21.40 -5.46
N HIS A 156 20.59 21.82 -5.34
CA HIS A 156 21.74 21.09 -5.87
C HIS A 156 21.97 19.77 -5.12
N TRP A 157 21.72 19.77 -3.81
CA TRP A 157 21.88 18.59 -2.94
C TRP A 157 20.61 17.74 -2.80
N LEU A 158 19.47 18.19 -3.32
CA LEU A 158 18.15 17.59 -3.05
C LEU A 158 18.12 16.09 -3.36
N ARG A 159 18.64 15.69 -4.53
CA ARG A 159 18.62 14.29 -4.96
C ARG A 159 19.44 13.43 -4.00
N ASP A 160 20.62 13.88 -3.61
CA ASP A 160 21.54 13.13 -2.76
C ASP A 160 20.99 13.01 -1.34
N ILE A 161 20.39 14.07 -0.80
CA ILE A 161 19.75 14.03 0.53
C ILE A 161 18.58 13.05 0.54
N VAL A 162 17.74 13.03 -0.51
CA VAL A 162 16.61 12.10 -0.61
C VAL A 162 17.09 10.65 -0.79
N ASN A 163 18.14 10.43 -1.59
CA ASN A 163 18.76 9.12 -1.74
C ASN A 163 19.41 8.65 -0.44
N HIS A 164 20.06 9.55 0.31
CA HIS A 164 20.62 9.26 1.62
C HIS A 164 19.53 8.85 2.61
N PHE A 165 18.42 9.60 2.68
CA PHE A 165 17.26 9.21 3.50
C PHE A 165 16.75 7.81 3.16
N TRP A 166 16.60 7.53 1.86
CA TRP A 166 16.18 6.22 1.37
C TRP A 166 17.14 5.11 1.78
N TRP A 167 18.45 5.34 1.66
CA TRP A 167 19.49 4.43 2.10
C TRP A 167 19.46 4.24 3.63
N CYS A 168 19.33 5.31 4.43
CA CYS A 168 19.21 5.22 5.88
C CYS A 168 18.04 4.32 6.30
N CYS A 169 16.85 4.50 5.70
CA CYS A 169 15.68 3.69 6.01
C CYS A 169 15.84 2.23 5.60
N LYS A 170 16.62 1.95 4.55
CA LYS A 170 16.89 0.58 4.09
C LYS A 170 17.96 -0.12 4.95
N THR A 171 18.94 0.62 5.43
CA THR A 171 20.14 0.10 6.09
C THR A 171 19.99 0.01 7.60
N ALA A 172 19.27 0.94 8.23
CA ALA A 172 19.14 0.97 9.68
C ALA A 172 18.20 -0.12 10.20
N GLU A 173 18.65 -0.89 11.19
CA GLU A 173 17.84 -1.90 11.87
C GLU A 173 17.08 -1.32 13.07
N THR A 174 17.59 -0.20 13.60
CA THR A 174 17.00 0.49 14.77
C THR A 174 16.80 1.98 14.48
N PHE A 175 15.89 2.59 15.23
CA PHE A 175 15.66 4.02 15.15
C PHE A 175 16.92 4.83 15.52
N GLN A 176 17.72 4.35 16.46
CA GLN A 176 18.97 4.96 16.89
C GLN A 176 20.01 4.93 15.78
N GLN A 177 20.18 3.78 15.11
CA GLN A 177 21.05 3.68 13.93
C GLN A 177 20.56 4.61 12.82
N PHE A 178 19.24 4.65 12.56
CA PHE A 178 18.67 5.56 11.56
C PHE A 178 19.03 7.01 11.88
N LEU A 179 18.86 7.46 13.13
CA LEU A 179 19.19 8.82 13.53
C LEU A 179 20.67 9.14 13.34
N ALA A 180 21.57 8.21 13.69
CA ALA A 180 23.00 8.40 13.50
C ALA A 180 23.36 8.59 12.01
N LEU A 181 22.83 7.72 11.13
CA LEU A 181 23.04 7.84 9.68
C LEU A 181 22.40 9.11 9.12
N TRP A 182 21.17 9.41 9.52
CA TRP A 182 20.39 10.53 8.99
C TRP A 182 20.98 11.89 9.39
N ILE A 183 21.41 12.06 10.64
CA ILE A 183 22.04 13.30 11.11
C ILE A 183 23.40 13.51 10.41
N GLY A 184 24.11 12.43 10.06
CA GLY A 184 25.37 12.49 9.31
C GLY A 184 25.27 13.28 8.00
N VAL A 185 24.08 13.37 7.38
CA VAL A 185 23.87 14.18 6.16
C VAL A 185 24.22 15.66 6.37
N LEU A 186 24.02 16.19 7.57
CA LEU A 186 24.33 17.59 7.91
C LEU A 186 25.84 17.86 7.89
N HIS A 187 26.64 16.85 8.20
CA HIS A 187 28.10 16.92 8.11
C HIS A 187 28.56 16.73 6.67
N HIS A 188 28.01 15.71 5.99
CA HIS A 188 28.39 15.35 4.63
C HIS A 188 28.21 16.53 3.66
N VAL A 189 27.06 17.22 3.67
CA VAL A 189 26.82 18.36 2.75
C VAL A 189 27.75 19.56 2.99
N CYS A 190 28.45 19.60 4.13
CA CYS A 190 29.44 20.61 4.47
C CYS A 190 30.88 20.15 4.16
N ASN A 191 31.04 19.08 3.37
CA ASN A 191 32.32 18.41 3.12
C ASN A 191 33.03 17.90 4.40
N ASN A 192 32.27 17.63 5.46
CA ASN A 192 32.82 17.08 6.68
C ASN A 192 32.43 15.59 6.78
N HIS A 193 33.38 14.70 6.50
CA HIS A 193 33.13 13.25 6.40
C HIS A 193 33.44 12.49 7.68
N THR A 194 33.99 13.15 8.70
CA THR A 194 34.32 12.55 10.00
C THR A 194 33.90 13.48 11.13
N TRP A 195 33.22 12.95 12.15
CA TRP A 195 32.77 13.70 13.31
C TRP A 195 32.84 12.82 14.56
N GLU A 196 32.60 13.42 15.73
CA GLU A 196 32.80 12.76 17.03
C GLU A 196 32.05 11.43 17.18
N THR A 197 30.86 11.33 16.57
CA THR A 197 29.98 10.17 16.69
C THR A 197 29.96 9.26 15.46
N GLY A 198 30.80 9.51 14.44
CA GLY A 198 30.84 8.67 13.25
C GLY A 198 31.53 9.28 12.03
N SER A 199 31.33 8.63 10.88
CA SER A 199 31.85 9.06 9.59
C SER A 199 30.92 8.64 8.46
N CYS A 200 31.13 9.20 7.28
CA CYS A 200 30.40 8.80 6.08
C CYS A 200 30.72 7.35 5.68
N GLN A 201 29.67 6.58 5.32
CA GLN A 201 29.79 5.18 4.92
C GLN A 201 29.83 5.04 3.40
N HIS A 202 30.88 5.58 2.78
CA HIS A 202 31.12 5.42 1.35
C HIS A 202 32.62 5.52 1.05
N ASP A 203 33.02 4.90 -0.06
CA ASP A 203 34.36 5.08 -0.63
C ASP A 203 34.49 6.48 -1.28
N HIS A 204 35.64 6.78 -1.87
CA HIS A 204 35.85 8.04 -2.56
C HIS A 204 34.81 8.24 -3.68
N LEU A 205 34.10 9.37 -3.66
CA LEU A 205 33.07 9.69 -4.63
C LEU A 205 33.66 10.59 -5.73
N GLU A 206 33.92 10.01 -6.90
CA GLU A 206 34.50 10.69 -8.07
C GLU A 206 33.60 11.84 -8.58
N ASP A 207 32.28 11.74 -8.39
CA ASP A 207 31.25 12.65 -8.91
C ASP A 207 30.99 13.93 -8.08
N ILE A 208 31.75 14.21 -7.01
CA ILE A 208 31.53 15.42 -6.19
C ILE A 208 32.35 16.62 -6.68
N GLN A 209 33.29 16.45 -7.64
CA GLN A 209 34.19 17.52 -8.07
C GLN A 209 33.49 18.80 -8.57
N ASP A 210 32.27 18.68 -9.10
CA ASP A 210 31.48 19.81 -9.64
C ASP A 210 30.37 20.32 -8.69
N LYS A 211 30.22 19.75 -7.48
CA LYS A 211 29.19 20.20 -6.54
C LYS A 211 29.71 21.25 -5.57
N GLU A 212 29.01 22.37 -5.52
CA GLU A 212 29.21 23.39 -4.50
C GLU A 212 28.71 22.88 -3.13
N TRP A 213 29.62 22.85 -2.15
CA TRP A 213 29.34 22.44 -0.78
C TRP A 213 28.53 23.48 -0.04
N ILE A 214 27.64 23.03 0.85
CA ILE A 214 26.88 23.93 1.71
C ILE A 214 27.81 24.46 2.81
N GLU A 215 27.99 25.78 2.86
CA GLU A 215 28.71 26.41 3.96
C GLU A 215 27.97 26.18 5.28
N ARG A 216 28.70 25.74 6.31
CA ARG A 216 28.16 25.50 7.66
C ARG A 216 27.57 26.80 8.22
N ASP A 217 26.43 26.68 8.90
CA ASP A 217 25.65 27.79 9.48
C ASP A 217 25.11 28.84 8.50
N SER A 218 25.27 28.63 7.20
CA SER A 218 24.57 29.36 6.15
C SER A 218 23.06 29.19 6.24
N LYS A 219 22.31 30.02 5.49
CA LYS A 219 20.84 29.90 5.41
C LYS A 219 20.40 28.54 4.89
N SER A 220 21.10 27.98 3.89
CA SER A 220 20.85 26.63 3.37
C SER A 220 21.09 25.57 4.44
N HIS A 221 22.22 25.64 5.15
CA HIS A 221 22.54 24.69 6.21
C HIS A 221 21.48 24.69 7.31
N LYS A 222 21.13 25.87 7.84
CA LYS A 222 20.12 26.01 8.91
C LYS A 222 18.75 25.48 8.47
N ALA A 223 18.32 25.78 7.24
CA ALA A 223 17.08 25.24 6.71
C ALA A 223 17.10 23.70 6.59
N LEU A 224 18.24 23.11 6.22
CA LEU A 224 18.39 21.65 6.22
C LEU A 224 18.36 21.07 7.63
N VAL A 225 19.04 21.71 8.60
CA VAL A 225 18.99 21.32 10.02
C VAL A 225 17.55 21.29 10.52
N ASP A 226 16.73 22.31 10.21
CA ASP A 226 15.31 22.36 10.59
C ASP A 226 14.48 21.21 10.00
N ILE A 227 14.82 20.76 8.78
CA ILE A 227 14.17 19.63 8.12
C ILE A 227 14.61 18.29 8.74
N VAL A 228 15.93 18.09 8.88
CA VAL A 228 16.55 16.84 9.37
C VAL A 228 16.20 16.60 10.84
N LEU A 229 16.24 17.65 11.66
CA LEU A 229 15.97 17.60 13.09
C LEU A 229 14.50 17.88 13.46
N ASN A 230 13.60 17.86 12.49
CA ASN A 230 12.18 18.12 12.73
C ASN A 230 11.58 17.09 13.70
N LYS A 231 11.22 17.53 14.91
CA LYS A 231 10.68 16.66 15.97
C LYS A 231 9.40 15.92 15.59
N HIS A 232 8.55 16.49 14.74
CA HIS A 232 7.33 15.82 14.28
C HIS A 232 7.67 14.70 13.30
N TRP A 233 8.61 14.95 12.38
CA TRP A 233 9.08 13.95 11.43
C TRP A 233 9.77 12.77 12.13
N GLN A 234 10.63 13.05 13.10
CA GLN A 234 11.35 12.01 13.85
C GLN A 234 10.41 11.09 14.63
N LYS A 235 9.22 11.55 15.03
CA LYS A 235 8.22 10.71 15.70
C LYS A 235 7.68 9.60 14.81
N ASP A 236 7.54 9.84 13.51
CA ASP A 236 6.92 8.87 12.58
C ASP A 236 7.94 8.12 11.73
N VAL A 237 9.21 8.55 11.70
CA VAL A 237 10.20 8.01 10.76
C VAL A 237 10.50 6.52 11.00
N HIS A 238 10.33 6.03 12.23
CA HIS A 238 10.46 4.62 12.57
C HIS A 238 9.52 3.71 11.75
N LYS A 239 8.38 4.25 11.27
CA LYS A 239 7.41 3.53 10.44
C LYS A 239 7.90 3.27 9.02
N TYR A 240 8.99 3.89 8.59
CA TYR A 240 9.60 3.63 7.28
C TYR A 240 10.73 2.59 7.35
N LEU A 241 11.17 2.17 8.54
CA LEU A 241 12.36 1.31 8.70
C LEU A 241 12.14 -0.13 8.27
N ARG A 242 10.88 -0.60 8.20
CA ARG A 242 10.56 -1.88 7.53
C ARG A 242 10.61 -1.78 6.00
N PHE A 243 10.87 -0.59 5.47
CA PHE A 243 11.14 -0.33 4.07
C PHE A 243 10.05 -0.90 3.13
N ARG A 244 8.79 -0.69 3.50
CA ARG A 244 7.63 -1.16 2.75
C ARG A 244 7.20 -0.16 1.69
N SER A 245 6.52 -0.64 0.65
CA SER A 245 5.85 0.21 -0.33
C SER A 245 4.52 -0.36 -0.81
N THR A 246 3.56 0.53 -1.03
CA THR A 246 2.23 0.32 -1.59
C THR A 246 2.24 0.33 -3.13
N ALA A 247 3.39 0.47 -3.79
CA ALA A 247 3.49 0.58 -5.26
C ALA A 247 2.75 -0.53 -6.04
N HIS A 248 2.66 -1.75 -5.48
CA HIS A 248 1.92 -2.85 -6.12
C HIS A 248 0.40 -2.62 -6.13
N LEU A 249 -0.15 -1.89 -5.15
CA LEU A 249 -1.58 -1.52 -5.13
C LEU A 249 -1.95 -0.63 -6.30
N GLU A 250 -1.06 0.27 -6.75
CA GLU A 250 -1.33 1.13 -7.92
C GLU A 250 -1.63 0.30 -9.17
N SER A 251 -0.96 -0.84 -9.35
CA SER A 251 -1.21 -1.76 -10.46
C SER A 251 -2.65 -2.29 -10.43
N PHE A 252 -3.10 -2.74 -9.25
CA PHE A 252 -4.46 -3.23 -9.06
C PHE A 252 -5.51 -2.10 -9.14
N GLN A 253 -5.24 -0.93 -8.59
CA GLN A 253 -6.13 0.22 -8.68
C GLN A 253 -6.36 0.68 -10.13
N ASN A 254 -5.33 0.56 -10.97
CA ASN A 254 -5.47 0.74 -12.41
C ASN A 254 -6.28 -0.39 -13.05
N HIS A 255 -6.11 -1.63 -12.59
CA HIS A 255 -6.90 -2.78 -13.04
C HIS A 255 -8.40 -2.61 -12.76
N ILE A 256 -8.78 -2.04 -11.60
CA ILE A 256 -10.18 -1.69 -11.28
C ILE A 256 -10.80 -0.81 -12.37
N LEU A 257 -10.06 0.08 -13.04
CA LEU A 257 -10.60 0.97 -14.07
C LEU A 257 -11.17 0.21 -15.29
N MET A 258 -10.70 -1.02 -15.54
CA MET A 258 -11.23 -1.88 -16.60
C MET A 258 -12.63 -2.41 -16.26
N TYR A 259 -12.95 -2.51 -14.97
CA TYR A 259 -14.21 -3.03 -14.45
C TYR A 259 -15.16 -1.93 -14.01
N ALA A 260 -14.64 -0.87 -13.38
CA ALA A 260 -15.36 0.26 -12.83
C ALA A 260 -14.67 1.57 -13.24
N SER A 261 -14.93 1.97 -14.49
CA SER A 261 -14.42 3.21 -15.07
C SER A 261 -14.93 4.43 -14.31
N LYS A 262 -14.06 5.42 -14.08
CA LYS A 262 -14.44 6.72 -13.47
C LYS A 262 -15.42 7.55 -14.33
N ARG A 263 -15.67 7.11 -15.57
CA ARG A 263 -16.51 7.82 -16.55
C ARG A 263 -17.97 7.35 -16.54
N GLN A 264 -18.28 6.29 -15.80
CA GLN A 264 -19.60 5.68 -15.76
C GLN A 264 -20.12 5.68 -14.34
N ALA A 265 -21.39 6.02 -14.18
CA ALA A 265 -22.07 5.88 -12.91
C ALA A 265 -22.52 4.43 -12.72
N PHE A 266 -22.36 3.92 -11.51
CA PHE A 266 -22.79 2.57 -11.14
C PHE A 266 -23.68 2.64 -9.90
N THR A 267 -24.66 1.76 -9.82
CA THR A 267 -25.37 1.54 -8.55
C THR A 267 -24.44 0.83 -7.56
N PRO A 268 -24.68 0.92 -6.25
CA PRO A 268 -23.72 0.45 -5.24
C PRO A 268 -23.39 -1.02 -5.38
N ARG A 269 -24.42 -1.85 -5.56
CA ARG A 269 -24.27 -3.30 -5.77
C ARG A 269 -23.47 -3.62 -7.03
N VAL A 270 -23.67 -2.85 -8.11
CA VAL A 270 -22.96 -3.06 -9.37
C VAL A 270 -21.50 -2.65 -9.25
N TYR A 271 -21.22 -1.50 -8.61
CA TYR A 271 -19.85 -1.04 -8.38
C TYR A 271 -19.08 -2.05 -7.53
N ASP A 272 -19.66 -2.45 -6.40
CA ASP A 272 -19.06 -3.41 -5.47
C ASP A 272 -18.80 -4.77 -6.14
N THR A 273 -19.77 -5.30 -6.89
CA THR A 273 -19.59 -6.55 -7.66
C THR A 273 -18.44 -6.43 -8.68
N ARG A 274 -18.36 -5.30 -9.40
CA ARG A 274 -17.30 -5.05 -10.39
C ARG A 274 -15.91 -4.97 -9.76
N VAL A 275 -15.80 -4.37 -8.58
CA VAL A 275 -14.54 -4.28 -7.83
C VAL A 275 -14.10 -5.65 -7.33
N VAL A 276 -15.03 -6.47 -6.81
CA VAL A 276 -14.72 -7.86 -6.42
C VAL A 276 -14.31 -8.70 -7.63
N LEU A 277 -14.99 -8.57 -8.78
CA LEU A 277 -14.61 -9.26 -10.01
C LEU A 277 -13.21 -8.84 -10.50
N ALA A 278 -12.85 -7.57 -10.35
CA ALA A 278 -11.50 -7.09 -10.65
C ALA A 278 -10.46 -7.74 -9.74
N ALA A 279 -10.74 -7.87 -8.43
CA ALA A 279 -9.85 -8.54 -7.47
C ALA A 279 -9.59 -10.00 -7.85
N LEU A 280 -10.65 -10.73 -8.19
CA LEU A 280 -10.53 -12.11 -8.66
C LEU A 280 -9.73 -12.20 -9.96
N ASP A 281 -10.11 -11.44 -10.99
CA ASP A 281 -9.37 -11.43 -12.27
C ASP A 281 -7.90 -11.05 -12.09
N TYR A 282 -7.59 -10.16 -11.15
CA TYR A 282 -6.21 -9.84 -10.81
C TYR A 282 -5.50 -11.04 -10.18
N ASN A 283 -6.07 -11.65 -9.14
CA ASN A 283 -5.44 -12.78 -8.43
C ASN A 283 -5.17 -13.97 -9.37
N PHE A 284 -6.14 -14.36 -10.20
CA PHE A 284 -5.97 -15.47 -11.17
C PHE A 284 -4.92 -15.21 -12.24
N HIS A 285 -4.59 -13.95 -12.52
CA HIS A 285 -3.66 -13.58 -13.60
C HIS A 285 -2.37 -12.92 -13.13
N ARG A 286 -2.16 -12.83 -11.82
CA ARG A 286 -0.99 -12.17 -11.22
C ARG A 286 0.32 -12.78 -11.74
N GLU A 287 0.38 -14.10 -11.76
CA GLU A 287 1.56 -14.90 -12.15
C GLU A 287 1.56 -15.31 -13.62
N GLN A 288 0.79 -14.60 -14.45
CA GLN A 288 0.72 -14.90 -15.88
C GLN A 288 2.11 -14.84 -16.54
N PRO A 289 2.52 -15.91 -17.25
CA PRO A 289 3.85 -16.01 -17.83
C PRO A 289 4.06 -15.04 -18.98
N THR A 290 5.33 -14.74 -19.26
CA THR A 290 5.72 -13.98 -20.44
C THR A 290 5.61 -14.82 -21.70
N TYR A 291 5.11 -14.21 -22.77
CA TYR A 291 5.04 -14.81 -24.08
C TYR A 291 6.45 -15.04 -24.63
N ARG A 292 6.67 -16.24 -25.14
CA ARG A 292 7.92 -16.68 -25.76
C ARG A 292 7.67 -17.14 -27.19
N THR A 293 8.62 -16.88 -28.09
CA THR A 293 8.61 -17.43 -29.45
C THR A 293 8.80 -18.95 -29.42
N ALA A 294 8.63 -19.62 -30.56
CA ALA A 294 8.90 -21.05 -30.70
C ALA A 294 10.35 -21.44 -30.31
N GLU A 295 11.29 -20.50 -30.45
CA GLU A 295 12.71 -20.65 -30.07
C GLU A 295 12.98 -20.36 -28.58
N GLY A 296 11.96 -20.01 -27.81
CA GLY A 296 12.08 -19.72 -26.37
C GLY A 296 12.44 -18.28 -26.01
N HIS A 297 12.59 -17.38 -27.00
CA HIS A 297 12.92 -15.98 -26.79
C HIS A 297 11.73 -15.17 -26.27
N GLN A 298 11.94 -14.32 -25.25
CA GLN A 298 10.89 -13.41 -24.77
C GLN A 298 10.59 -12.32 -25.80
N VAL A 299 9.30 -12.00 -25.96
CA VAL A 299 8.88 -10.91 -26.84
C VAL A 299 8.62 -9.64 -26.02
N TYR A 300 9.14 -8.50 -26.49
CA TYR A 300 9.03 -7.22 -25.82
C TYR A 300 8.21 -6.22 -26.63
N ARG A 301 7.52 -5.30 -25.93
CA ARG A 301 6.84 -4.14 -26.52
C ARG A 301 7.44 -2.86 -25.96
N LYS A 302 7.70 -1.89 -26.83
CA LYS A 302 8.07 -0.52 -26.44
C LYS A 302 6.83 0.24 -25.98
N LYS A 303 6.90 0.91 -24.84
CA LYS A 303 5.88 1.84 -24.36
C LYS A 303 6.54 3.15 -23.96
N TYR A 304 6.01 4.25 -24.49
CA TYR A 304 6.49 5.59 -24.15
C TYR A 304 5.90 6.05 -22.81
N ASN A 305 6.77 6.39 -21.86
CA ASN A 305 6.37 7.03 -20.62
C ASN A 305 6.40 8.56 -20.80
N LYS A 306 5.22 9.19 -20.86
CA LYS A 306 5.08 10.64 -21.05
C LYS A 306 5.77 11.45 -19.94
N ASN A 307 5.67 10.99 -18.69
CA ASN A 307 6.22 11.70 -17.54
C ASN A 307 7.75 11.64 -17.51
N ALA A 308 8.32 10.47 -17.78
CA ALA A 308 9.77 10.27 -17.81
C ALA A 308 10.41 10.61 -19.16
N ARG A 309 9.60 11.00 -20.17
CA ARG A 309 10.00 11.32 -21.54
C ARG A 309 10.94 10.27 -22.17
N ARG A 310 10.72 8.99 -21.84
CA ARG A 310 11.57 7.88 -22.29
C ARG A 310 10.74 6.65 -22.65
N TYR A 311 11.30 5.80 -23.51
CA TYR A 311 10.74 4.49 -23.80
C TYR A 311 11.17 3.47 -22.75
N SER A 312 10.24 2.59 -22.39
CA SER A 312 10.50 1.40 -21.59
C SER A 312 10.10 0.17 -22.38
N LEU A 313 10.90 -0.90 -22.26
CA LEU A 313 10.58 -2.21 -22.80
C LEU A 313 9.81 -3.01 -21.75
N TYR A 314 8.74 -3.66 -22.17
CA TYR A 314 7.95 -4.55 -21.32
C TYR A 314 7.80 -5.90 -22.00
N ALA A 315 8.06 -6.99 -21.28
CA ALA A 315 7.78 -8.33 -21.75
C ALA A 315 6.28 -8.49 -21.97
N ILE A 316 5.89 -9.00 -23.14
CA ILE A 316 4.50 -9.29 -23.44
C ILE A 316 4.09 -10.51 -22.62
N LYS A 317 2.95 -10.46 -21.95
CA LYS A 317 2.38 -11.61 -21.23
C LYS A 317 1.55 -12.48 -22.18
N CYS A 318 1.44 -13.77 -21.86
CA CYS A 318 0.52 -14.67 -22.56
C CYS A 318 -0.92 -14.15 -22.50
N GLN A 319 -1.82 -14.70 -23.33
CA GLN A 319 -3.23 -14.35 -23.26
C GLN A 319 -3.83 -14.82 -21.93
N LYS A 320 -4.80 -14.05 -21.41
CA LYS A 320 -5.56 -14.42 -20.21
C LYS A 320 -6.43 -15.65 -20.49
N SER A 321 -6.48 -16.58 -19.54
CA SER A 321 -7.45 -17.68 -19.55
C SER A 321 -8.54 -17.38 -18.52
N TYR A 322 -9.78 -17.69 -18.88
CA TYR A 322 -10.94 -17.48 -18.02
C TYR A 322 -11.57 -18.81 -17.56
N ASP A 323 -10.81 -19.90 -17.62
CA ASP A 323 -11.30 -21.25 -17.28
C ASP A 323 -11.81 -21.33 -15.83
N TYR A 324 -11.18 -20.57 -14.92
CA TYR A 324 -11.60 -20.42 -13.52
C TYR A 324 -13.04 -19.92 -13.36
N ILE A 325 -13.59 -19.17 -14.32
CA ILE A 325 -14.99 -18.71 -14.28
C ILE A 325 -15.95 -19.91 -14.28
N THR A 326 -15.60 -20.97 -15.00
CA THR A 326 -16.40 -22.19 -15.06
C THR A 326 -16.38 -22.91 -13.70
N GLU A 327 -15.22 -23.01 -13.07
CA GLU A 327 -15.06 -23.57 -11.72
C GLU A 327 -15.90 -22.82 -10.68
N PHE A 328 -15.95 -21.49 -10.76
CA PHE A 328 -16.80 -20.65 -9.90
C PHE A 328 -18.29 -20.93 -10.07
N LYS A 329 -18.75 -21.09 -11.32
CA LYS A 329 -20.15 -21.43 -11.60
C LYS A 329 -20.51 -22.77 -10.96
N HIS A 330 -19.64 -23.76 -11.05
CA HIS A 330 -19.85 -25.08 -10.44
C HIS A 330 -19.80 -25.06 -8.91
N ALA A 331 -18.84 -24.36 -8.30
CA ALA A 331 -18.74 -24.23 -6.84
C ALA A 331 -19.96 -23.51 -6.23
N SER A 332 -20.47 -22.48 -6.92
CA SER A 332 -21.68 -21.75 -6.52
C SER A 332 -22.95 -22.62 -6.59
N CYS A 333 -23.01 -23.59 -7.51
CA CYS A 333 -24.11 -24.55 -7.60
C CYS A 333 -24.05 -25.62 -6.51
N LYS A 334 -22.85 -26.11 -6.15
CA LYS A 334 -22.67 -27.13 -5.09
C LYS A 334 -22.90 -26.60 -3.67
N GLY A 335 -22.58 -25.33 -3.41
CA GLY A 335 -22.88 -24.68 -2.13
C GLY A 335 -24.38 -24.47 -1.87
N GLY A 336 -25.21 -24.50 -2.91
CA GLY A 336 -26.68 -24.48 -2.80
C GLY A 336 -27.28 -25.85 -2.48
N SER A 337 -26.67 -26.94 -2.96
CA SER A 337 -27.23 -28.29 -2.80
C SER A 337 -26.94 -28.94 -1.44
N GLN A 338 -25.91 -28.51 -0.71
CA GLN A 338 -25.64 -29.02 0.64
C GLN A 338 -26.60 -28.46 1.71
N ALA A 339 -27.29 -27.34 1.44
CA ALA A 339 -28.29 -26.79 2.35
C ALA A 339 -29.66 -27.51 2.26
N GLU A 340 -29.92 -28.27 1.20
CA GLU A 340 -31.22 -28.93 0.98
C GLU A 340 -31.25 -30.44 1.30
N LEU A 341 -30.10 -31.08 1.55
CA LEU A 341 -30.03 -32.52 1.83
C LEU A 341 -30.08 -32.89 3.33
N GLY A 342 -30.23 -31.91 4.23
CA GLY A 342 -30.26 -32.14 5.68
C GLY A 342 -31.62 -32.41 6.31
N CYS A 343 -32.71 -32.50 5.53
CA CYS A 343 -34.06 -32.59 6.08
C CYS A 343 -34.94 -33.59 5.32
N ARG A 344 -34.57 -34.88 5.30
CA ARG A 344 -35.49 -35.94 4.85
C ARG A 344 -35.08 -37.36 5.27
N GLU A 345 -35.00 -37.62 6.57
CA GLU A 345 -35.22 -38.98 7.09
C GLU A 345 -36.08 -38.92 8.37
N ARG A 346 -37.39 -39.05 8.18
CA ARG A 346 -38.29 -39.62 9.19
C ARG A 346 -38.95 -40.83 8.52
N GLY A 347 -38.37 -41.99 8.76
CA GLY A 347 -39.03 -43.29 8.59
C GLY A 347 -39.87 -43.64 9.82
N PRO A 348 -40.74 -44.65 9.70
CA PRO A 348 -42.05 -44.76 10.33
C PRO A 348 -42.11 -44.73 11.86
#